data_AF-A0A0V0GAU8-F1
#
_entry.id   AF-A0A0V0GAU8-F1
#
_cell.length_a   1.000
_cell.length_b   1.000
_cell.length_c   1.000
_cell.angle_alpha   90.00
_cell.angle_beta   90.00
_cell.angle_gamma   90.00
#
_symmetry.space_group_name_H-M   'P 1'
#
loop_
_entity.id
_entity.type
_entity.pdbx_description
1 polymer ?
#
loop_
_entity_poly.entity_id
_entity_poly.type
_entity_poly.pdbx_seq_one_letter_code
_entity_poly.pdbx_strand_id
1 'polypeptide(L)'
;MEQSTYETEQLQREITQSDLALKSLIQNIYSCTGSAEDLNALNAEGRTKLNFLRSLIDKLESIGSEKQNAEIQIAASNHREQYYSTYSMFRKANVASLLAIEKMEKEELYQTSGDAVIRNRKKKDKANLVKMSSGVTDQLLSISRHLADTSKLSADTLDTLVNSSTTVSGTRTELVDTRTALSQSGKLLAKYSRRQL
;
A
#
# COMPACT_ATOMS: atom_id res chain seq x y z
N MET A 1 31.73 -22.60 -6.29
CA MET A 1 31.70 -21.32 -7.05
C MET A 1 30.72 -21.40 -8.22
N GLU A 2 30.69 -22.49 -9.01
CA GLU A 2 29.76 -22.66 -10.17
C GLU A 2 28.26 -22.55 -9.85
N GLN A 3 27.80 -23.10 -8.72
CA GLN A 3 26.38 -23.03 -8.34
C GLN A 3 25.88 -21.59 -8.15
N SER A 4 26.73 -20.75 -7.53
CA SER A 4 26.39 -19.39 -7.15
C SER A 4 26.41 -18.41 -8.33
N THR A 5 27.21 -18.70 -9.37
CA THR A 5 27.21 -17.97 -10.64
C THR A 5 26.02 -18.35 -11.51
N TYR A 6 25.63 -19.64 -11.52
CA TYR A 6 24.45 -20.12 -12.22
C TYR A 6 23.16 -19.47 -11.69
N GLU A 7 23.03 -19.36 -10.36
CA GLU A 7 21.90 -18.69 -9.71
C GLU A 7 21.78 -17.21 -10.10
N THR A 8 22.90 -16.48 -10.19
CA THR A 8 22.90 -15.06 -10.58
C THR A 8 22.53 -14.86 -12.04
N GLU A 9 23.00 -15.73 -12.93
CA GLU A 9 22.63 -15.70 -14.35
C GLU A 9 21.15 -16.05 -14.57
N GLN A 10 20.65 -17.04 -13.82
CA GLN A 10 19.23 -17.40 -13.86
C GLN A 10 18.36 -16.24 -13.40
N LEU A 11 18.75 -15.55 -12.32
CA LEU A 11 18.03 -14.39 -11.81
C LEU A 11 18.02 -13.22 -12.81
N GLN A 12 19.14 -12.96 -13.50
CA GLN A 12 19.20 -11.94 -14.56
C GLN A 12 18.32 -12.31 -15.77
N ARG A 13 18.29 -13.58 -16.18
CA ARG A 13 17.37 -14.07 -17.22
C ARG A 13 15.91 -13.88 -16.82
N GLU A 14 15.58 -14.15 -15.57
CA GLU A 14 14.22 -13.98 -15.05
C GLU A 14 13.80 -12.50 -15.00
N ILE A 15 14.70 -11.61 -14.59
CA ILE A 15 14.48 -10.15 -14.61
C ILE A 15 14.20 -9.66 -16.03
N THR A 16 15.03 -10.06 -17.00
CA THR A 16 14.87 -9.63 -18.41
C THR A 16 13.59 -10.18 -19.04
N GLN A 17 13.24 -11.43 -18.75
CA GLN A 17 11.98 -12.03 -19.21
C GLN A 17 10.77 -11.31 -18.61
N SER A 18 10.81 -10.98 -17.32
CA SER A 18 9.71 -10.31 -16.63
C SER A 18 9.55 -8.85 -17.09
N ASP A 19 10.65 -8.13 -17.38
CA ASP A 19 10.60 -6.79 -17.99
C ASP A 19 10.02 -6.81 -19.41
N LEU A 20 10.40 -7.80 -20.23
CA LEU A 20 9.83 -7.95 -21.57
C LEU A 20 8.33 -8.25 -21.54
N ALA A 21 7.90 -9.15 -20.64
CA ALA A 21 6.49 -9.45 -20.43
C ALA A 21 5.70 -8.20 -19.99
N LEU A 22 6.29 -7.38 -19.13
CA LEU A 22 5.69 -6.12 -18.69
C LEU A 22 5.59 -5.11 -19.85
N LYS A 23 6.60 -5.01 -20.72
CA LYS A 23 6.54 -4.16 -21.93
C LYS A 23 5.46 -4.61 -22.91
N SER A 24 5.29 -5.92 -23.11
CA SER A 24 4.19 -6.46 -23.92
C SER A 24 2.83 -6.10 -23.30
N LEU A 25 2.69 -6.23 -21.98
CA LEU A 25 1.47 -5.84 -21.29
C LEU A 25 1.18 -4.33 -21.42
N ILE A 26 2.21 -3.48 -21.37
CA ILE A 26 2.08 -2.03 -21.61
C ILE A 26 1.52 -1.75 -23.00
N GLN A 27 1.95 -2.49 -24.03
CA GLN A 27 1.39 -2.38 -25.37
C GLN A 27 -0.08 -2.80 -25.41
N ASN A 28 -0.43 -3.89 -24.75
CA ASN A 28 -1.83 -4.33 -24.63
C ASN A 28 -2.70 -3.27 -23.94
N ILE A 29 -2.17 -2.58 -22.92
CA ILE A 29 -2.85 -1.46 -22.27
C ILE A 29 -3.07 -0.32 -23.26
N TYR A 30 -2.05 0.08 -24.03
CA TYR A 30 -2.21 1.12 -25.06
C TYR A 30 -3.24 0.78 -26.14
N SER A 31 -3.37 -0.50 -26.48
CA SER A 31 -4.35 -0.99 -27.46
C SER A 31 -5.72 -1.29 -26.85
N CYS A 32 -5.90 -1.11 -25.53
CA CYS A 32 -7.16 -1.35 -24.85
C CYS A 32 -8.15 -0.23 -25.16
N THR A 33 -9.01 -0.46 -26.15
CA THR A 33 -10.18 0.37 -26.49
C THR A 33 -11.50 -0.22 -25.96
N GLY A 34 -11.41 -1.29 -25.14
CA GLY A 34 -12.55 -2.00 -24.56
C GLY A 34 -13.10 -1.36 -23.28
N SER A 35 -13.98 -2.08 -22.59
CA SER A 35 -14.62 -1.65 -21.34
C SER A 35 -13.58 -1.33 -20.25
N ALA A 36 -13.92 -0.41 -19.35
CA ALA A 36 -13.10 -0.09 -18.18
C ALA A 36 -12.75 -1.32 -17.30
N GLU A 37 -13.54 -2.40 -17.39
CA GLU A 37 -13.28 -3.67 -16.72
C GLU A 37 -12.03 -4.39 -17.27
N ASP A 38 -11.84 -4.42 -18.59
CA ASP A 38 -10.68 -5.05 -19.24
C ASP A 38 -9.40 -4.29 -18.91
N LEU A 39 -9.47 -2.95 -18.91
CA LEU A 39 -8.37 -2.09 -18.49
C LEU A 39 -8.00 -2.33 -17.01
N ASN A 40 -8.99 -2.57 -16.14
CA ASN A 40 -8.74 -2.88 -14.72
C ASN A 40 -8.07 -4.25 -14.53
N ALA A 41 -8.44 -5.26 -15.32
CA ALA A 41 -7.79 -6.57 -15.28
C ALA A 41 -6.31 -6.48 -15.72
N LEU A 42 -6.03 -5.80 -16.83
CA LEU A 42 -4.65 -5.56 -17.30
C LEU A 42 -3.84 -4.74 -16.30
N ASN A 43 -4.47 -3.77 -15.62
CA ASN A 43 -3.86 -3.00 -14.55
C ASN A 43 -3.46 -3.85 -13.35
N ALA A 44 -4.33 -4.76 -12.91
CA ALA A 44 -4.07 -5.66 -11.81
C ALA A 44 -2.90 -6.60 -12.14
N GLU A 45 -2.90 -7.18 -13.34
CA GLU A 45 -1.78 -8.01 -13.83
C GLU A 45 -0.47 -7.22 -13.94
N GLY A 46 -0.52 -5.98 -14.41
CA GLY A 46 0.67 -5.14 -14.51
C GLY A 46 1.29 -4.81 -13.16
N ARG A 47 0.45 -4.56 -12.14
CA ARG A 47 0.91 -4.31 -10.77
C ARG A 47 1.56 -5.55 -10.15
N THR A 48 1.01 -6.74 -10.38
CA THR A 48 1.61 -7.99 -9.86
C THR A 48 2.96 -8.26 -10.51
N LYS A 49 3.08 -8.10 -11.83
CA LYS A 49 4.35 -8.25 -12.56
C LYS A 49 5.40 -7.19 -12.17
N LEU A 50 4.99 -5.95 -11.93
CA LEU A 50 5.87 -4.89 -11.42
C LEU A 50 6.44 -5.23 -10.03
N ASN A 51 5.58 -5.67 -9.11
CA ASN A 51 6.00 -6.07 -7.78
C ASN A 51 6.95 -7.28 -7.83
N PHE A 52 6.66 -8.24 -8.69
CA PHE A 52 7.53 -9.40 -8.91
C PHE A 52 8.91 -8.97 -9.45
N LEU A 53 8.95 -8.17 -10.51
CA LEU A 53 10.19 -7.65 -11.09
C LEU A 53 11.03 -6.88 -10.06
N ARG A 54 10.39 -6.03 -9.25
CA ARG A 54 11.06 -5.34 -8.15
C ARG A 54 11.68 -6.31 -7.15
N SER A 55 10.95 -7.36 -6.75
CA SER A 55 11.47 -8.37 -5.82
C SER A 55 12.68 -9.13 -6.37
N LEU A 56 12.75 -9.38 -7.68
CA LEU A 56 13.90 -10.01 -8.32
C LEU A 56 15.12 -9.09 -8.34
N ILE A 57 14.91 -7.79 -8.61
CA ILE A 57 15.98 -6.78 -8.56
C ILE A 57 16.52 -6.64 -7.13
N ASP A 58 15.63 -6.57 -6.13
CA ASP A 58 16.03 -6.48 -4.71
C ASP A 58 16.85 -7.72 -4.29
N LYS A 59 16.50 -8.92 -4.77
CA LYS A 59 17.30 -10.15 -4.57
C LYS A 59 18.67 -10.07 -5.23
N LEU A 60 18.75 -9.54 -6.46
CA LEU A 60 20.01 -9.39 -7.18
C LEU A 60 20.94 -8.38 -6.48
N GLU A 61 20.39 -7.29 -5.96
CA GLU A 61 21.12 -6.32 -5.12
C GLU A 61 21.67 -6.98 -3.84
N SER A 62 20.86 -7.76 -3.11
CA SER A 62 21.29 -8.48 -1.90
C SER A 62 22.47 -9.41 -2.20
N ILE A 63 22.38 -10.21 -3.26
CA ILE A 63 23.45 -11.12 -3.67
C ILE A 63 24.73 -10.34 -4.04
N GLY A 64 24.59 -9.21 -4.73
CA GLY A 64 25.71 -8.33 -5.07
C GLY A 64 26.39 -7.73 -3.84
N SER A 65 25.63 -7.35 -2.81
CA SER A 65 26.16 -6.86 -1.53
C SER A 65 26.84 -7.96 -0.71
N GLU A 66 26.21 -9.13 -0.59
CA GLU A 66 26.75 -10.28 0.16
C GLU A 66 28.06 -10.80 -0.42
N LYS A 67 28.16 -10.87 -1.76
CA LYS A 67 29.35 -11.36 -2.46
C LYS A 67 30.42 -10.29 -2.67
N GLN A 68 30.16 -9.03 -2.28
CA GLN A 68 30.99 -7.86 -2.59
C GLN A 68 31.44 -7.78 -4.06
N ASN A 69 30.58 -8.22 -4.98
CA ASN A 69 30.90 -8.26 -6.40
C ASN A 69 30.35 -6.99 -7.09
N ALA A 70 31.27 -6.12 -7.52
CA ALA A 70 30.96 -4.86 -8.18
C ALA A 70 30.17 -5.04 -9.49
N GLU A 71 30.43 -6.11 -10.26
CA GLU A 71 29.74 -6.35 -11.55
C GLU A 71 28.25 -6.64 -11.34
N ILE A 72 27.92 -7.44 -10.32
CA ILE A 72 26.53 -7.78 -9.97
C ILE A 72 25.80 -6.53 -9.45
N GLN A 73 26.48 -5.70 -8.67
CA GLN A 73 25.91 -4.44 -8.16
C GLN A 73 25.61 -3.46 -9.29
N ILE A 74 26.51 -3.32 -10.26
CA ILE A 74 26.30 -2.49 -11.45
C ILE A 74 25.13 -3.03 -12.29
N ALA A 75 25.07 -4.35 -12.51
CA ALA A 75 23.96 -4.98 -13.24
C ALA A 75 22.61 -4.75 -12.55
N ALA A 76 22.56 -4.87 -11.22
CA ALA A 76 21.35 -4.61 -10.44
C ALA A 76 20.91 -3.14 -10.53
N SER A 77 21.85 -2.19 -10.44
CA SER A 77 21.59 -0.76 -10.64
C SER A 77 21.02 -0.47 -12.03
N ASN A 78 21.57 -1.09 -13.07
CA ASN A 78 21.05 -0.93 -14.44
C ASN A 78 19.62 -1.46 -14.57
N HIS A 79 19.32 -2.62 -13.98
CA HIS A 79 17.96 -3.15 -13.95
C HIS A 79 17.00 -2.27 -13.13
N ARG A 80 17.50 -1.63 -12.07
CA ARG A 80 16.76 -0.65 -11.27
C ARG A 80 16.34 0.57 -12.10
N GLU A 81 17.25 1.12 -12.90
CA GLU A 81 16.96 2.23 -13.81
C GLU A 81 15.94 1.83 -14.89
N GLN A 82 16.13 0.66 -15.50
CA GLN A 82 15.19 0.10 -16.47
C GLN A 82 13.79 -0.08 -15.86
N TYR A 83 13.71 -0.59 -14.63
CA TYR A 83 12.46 -0.73 -13.89
C TYR A 83 11.72 0.61 -13.75
N TYR A 84 12.41 1.69 -13.37
CA TYR A 84 11.77 3.01 -13.24
C TYR A 84 11.27 3.54 -14.59
N SER A 85 12.03 3.30 -15.66
CA SER A 85 11.63 3.64 -17.01
C SER A 85 10.35 2.88 -17.43
N THR A 86 10.34 1.56 -17.26
CA THR A 86 9.18 0.70 -17.57
C THR A 86 7.97 1.05 -16.70
N TYR A 87 8.16 1.36 -15.41
CA TYR A 87 7.11 1.83 -14.50
C TYR A 87 6.49 3.16 -14.96
N SER A 88 7.31 4.10 -15.42
CA SER A 88 6.83 5.37 -15.98
C SER A 88 6.01 5.15 -17.25
N MET A 89 6.45 4.25 -18.14
CA MET A 89 5.70 3.87 -19.34
C MET A 89 4.37 3.21 -18.99
N PHE A 90 4.34 2.30 -18.00
CA PHE A 90 3.11 1.68 -17.50
C PHE A 90 2.10 2.71 -16.99
N ARG A 91 2.55 3.69 -16.20
CA ARG A 91 1.67 4.78 -15.73
C ARG A 91 1.11 5.61 -16.88
N LYS A 92 1.96 5.96 -17.86
CA LYS A 92 1.54 6.73 -19.04
C LYS A 92 0.52 5.96 -19.88
N ALA A 93 0.73 4.66 -20.08
CA ALA A 93 -0.20 3.81 -20.80
C ALA A 93 -1.58 3.78 -20.12
N ASN A 94 -1.62 3.56 -18.81
CA ASN A 94 -2.88 3.53 -18.08
C ASN A 94 -3.66 4.84 -18.14
N VAL A 95 -2.98 5.98 -18.01
CA VAL A 95 -3.64 7.29 -18.14
C VAL A 95 -4.14 7.51 -19.56
N ALA A 96 -3.33 7.18 -20.57
CA ALA A 96 -3.71 7.34 -21.97
C ALA A 96 -4.93 6.49 -22.33
N SER A 97 -4.95 5.22 -21.91
CA SER A 97 -6.06 4.30 -22.18
C SER A 97 -7.33 4.71 -21.43
N LEU A 98 -7.21 5.13 -20.17
CA LEU A 98 -8.35 5.64 -19.41
C LEU A 98 -8.98 6.87 -20.08
N LEU A 99 -8.15 7.84 -20.51
CA LEU A 99 -8.62 9.03 -21.22
C LEU A 99 -9.27 8.68 -22.57
N ALA A 100 -8.76 7.67 -23.27
CA ALA A 100 -9.34 7.20 -24.52
C ALA A 100 -10.74 6.60 -24.30
N ILE A 101 -10.90 5.76 -23.26
CA ILE A 101 -12.19 5.18 -22.87
C ILE A 101 -13.18 6.28 -22.47
N GLU A 102 -12.78 7.20 -21.59
CA GLU A 102 -13.64 8.31 -21.15
C GLU A 102 -14.09 9.18 -22.33
N LYS A 103 -13.19 9.42 -23.30
CA LYS A 103 -13.53 10.17 -24.52
C LYS A 103 -14.55 9.41 -25.38
N MET A 104 -14.38 8.10 -25.55
CA MET A 104 -15.33 7.26 -26.29
C MET A 104 -16.71 7.22 -25.62
N GLU A 105 -16.77 7.00 -24.30
CA GLU A 105 -18.04 7.02 -23.55
C GLU A 105 -18.75 8.37 -23.67
N LYS A 106 -18.00 9.47 -23.59
CA LYS A 106 -18.52 10.81 -23.78
C LYS A 106 -19.09 11.01 -25.20
N GLU A 107 -18.39 10.54 -26.24
CA GLU A 107 -18.87 10.58 -27.63
C GLU A 107 -20.14 9.74 -27.83
N GLU A 108 -20.24 8.55 -27.25
CA GLU A 108 -21.45 7.70 -27.29
C GLU A 108 -22.67 8.39 -26.64
N LEU A 109 -22.47 9.06 -25.49
CA LEU A 109 -23.54 9.81 -24.84
C LEU A 109 -24.05 10.98 -25.70
N TYR A 110 -23.16 11.65 -26.43
CA TYR A 110 -23.58 12.71 -27.37
C TYR A 110 -24.32 12.16 -28.59
N GLN A 111 -23.91 11.00 -29.13
CA GLN A 111 -24.62 10.36 -30.25
C GLN A 111 -26.03 9.89 -29.84
N THR A 112 -26.20 9.42 -28.60
CA THR A 112 -27.50 8.97 -28.06
C THR A 112 -28.48 10.13 -27.80
N SER A 113 -28.02 11.38 -27.89
CA SER A 113 -28.83 12.59 -27.65
C SER A 113 -29.60 13.08 -28.89
N GLY A 114 -29.48 12.40 -30.04
CA GLY A 114 -30.26 12.65 -31.25
C GLY A 114 -31.68 12.05 -31.20
N ASP A 115 -32.65 12.88 -30.85
CA ASP A 115 -34.10 12.82 -31.18
C ASP A 115 -35.05 11.72 -30.65
N ALA A 116 -34.62 10.54 -30.20
CA ALA A 116 -35.59 9.46 -29.87
C ALA A 116 -36.01 9.33 -28.38
N VAL A 117 -35.17 9.69 -27.41
CA VAL A 117 -35.33 9.23 -26.01
C VAL A 117 -35.95 10.25 -25.05
N ILE A 118 -35.98 11.54 -25.43
CA ILE A 118 -36.30 12.64 -24.50
C ILE A 118 -37.78 12.63 -24.03
N ARG A 119 -38.71 12.05 -24.81
CA ARG A 119 -40.14 12.03 -24.46
C ARG A 119 -40.54 10.98 -23.41
N ASN A 120 -39.78 9.90 -23.24
CA ASN A 120 -40.13 8.81 -22.30
C ASN A 120 -39.38 8.86 -20.94
N ARG A 121 -38.30 9.64 -20.78
CA ARG A 121 -37.53 9.70 -19.53
C ARG A 121 -38.18 10.50 -18.39
N LYS A 122 -38.95 11.57 -18.71
CA LYS A 122 -39.41 12.54 -17.69
C LYS A 122 -40.32 11.97 -16.58
N LYS A 123 -41.00 10.83 -16.78
CA LYS A 123 -41.86 10.22 -15.75
C LYS A 123 -41.17 9.14 -14.89
N LYS A 124 -40.16 8.44 -15.41
CA LYS A 124 -39.49 7.33 -14.69
C LYS A 124 -38.35 7.82 -13.77
N ASP A 125 -37.71 8.93 -14.12
CA ASP A 125 -36.55 9.45 -13.38
C ASP A 125 -36.89 10.10 -12.02
N LYS A 126 -38.06 10.74 -11.86
CA LYS A 126 -38.41 11.38 -10.57
C LYS A 126 -38.59 10.37 -9.43
N ALA A 127 -39.27 9.24 -9.67
CA ALA A 127 -39.49 8.24 -8.64
C ALA A 127 -38.20 7.49 -8.26
N ASN A 128 -37.36 7.17 -9.25
CA ASN A 128 -36.04 6.58 -9.00
C ASN A 128 -35.10 7.57 -8.31
N LEU A 129 -35.12 8.85 -8.67
CA LEU A 129 -34.31 9.88 -8.02
C LEU A 129 -34.70 10.08 -6.55
N VAL A 130 -36.01 10.07 -6.22
CA VAL A 130 -36.47 10.14 -4.83
C VAL A 130 -36.04 8.89 -4.05
N LYS A 131 -36.12 7.70 -4.65
CA LYS A 131 -35.69 6.45 -4.01
C LYS A 131 -34.17 6.37 -3.81
N MET A 132 -33.38 6.89 -4.75
CA MET A 132 -31.92 7.01 -4.60
C MET A 132 -31.55 8.05 -3.56
N SER A 133 -32.24 9.21 -3.56
CA SER A 133 -32.03 10.25 -2.56
C SER A 133 -32.36 9.76 -1.15
N SER A 134 -33.47 9.05 -0.96
CA SER A 134 -33.83 8.48 0.35
C SER A 134 -32.81 7.43 0.79
N GLY A 135 -32.36 6.56 -0.12
CA GLY A 135 -31.33 5.56 0.17
C GLY A 135 -29.99 6.17 0.59
N VAL A 136 -29.55 7.25 -0.08
CA VAL A 136 -28.32 7.98 0.29
C VAL A 136 -28.49 8.68 1.64
N THR A 137 -29.65 9.27 1.93
CA THR A 137 -29.94 9.88 3.23
C THR A 137 -29.91 8.85 4.36
N ASP A 138 -30.50 7.67 4.17
CA ASP A 138 -30.48 6.59 5.16
C ASP A 138 -29.05 6.06 5.40
N GLN A 139 -28.25 5.93 4.33
CA GLN A 139 -26.84 5.55 4.43
C GLN A 139 -26.02 6.61 5.19
N LEU A 140 -26.21 7.90 4.90
CA LEU A 140 -25.53 8.99 5.61
C LEU A 140 -25.92 9.04 7.09
N LEU A 141 -27.19 8.78 7.41
CA LEU A 141 -27.66 8.70 8.80
C LEU A 141 -27.01 7.51 9.53
N SER A 142 -26.91 6.36 8.87
CA SER A 142 -26.21 5.18 9.42
C SER A 142 -24.73 5.45 9.66
N ILE A 143 -24.04 6.07 8.69
CA ILE A 143 -22.62 6.45 8.83
C ILE A 143 -22.44 7.45 9.98
N SER A 144 -23.32 8.45 10.09
CA SER A 144 -23.25 9.46 11.16
C SER A 144 -23.41 8.82 12.54
N ARG A 145 -24.32 7.87 12.70
CA ARG A 145 -24.47 7.09 13.94
C ARG A 145 -23.23 6.26 14.24
N HIS A 146 -22.72 5.55 13.24
CA HIS A 146 -21.52 4.73 13.40
C HIS A 146 -20.29 5.56 13.78
N LEU A 147 -20.16 6.77 13.22
CA LEU A 147 -19.09 7.71 13.54
C LEU A 147 -19.23 8.27 14.96
N ALA A 148 -20.45 8.58 15.40
CA ALA A 148 -20.71 8.97 16.78
C ALA A 148 -20.34 7.85 17.77
N ASP A 149 -20.71 6.60 17.48
CA ASP A 149 -20.36 5.44 18.31
C ASP A 149 -18.84 5.21 18.34
N THR A 150 -18.18 5.31 17.19
CA THR A 150 -16.71 5.16 17.09
C THR A 150 -15.99 6.28 17.83
N SER A 151 -16.49 7.52 17.76
CA SER A 151 -15.94 8.66 18.50
C SER A 151 -16.08 8.46 20.01
N LYS A 152 -17.23 7.95 20.47
CA LYS A 152 -17.48 7.65 21.88
C LYS A 152 -16.53 6.55 22.38
N LEU A 153 -16.41 5.45 21.64
CA LEU A 153 -15.48 4.36 21.97
C LEU A 153 -14.03 4.85 22.05
N SER A 154 -13.65 5.78 21.16
CA SER A 154 -12.31 6.38 21.15
C SER A 154 -12.05 7.21 22.42
N ALA A 155 -13.05 7.97 22.88
CA ALA A 155 -12.98 8.72 24.13
C ALA A 155 -12.82 7.77 25.34
N ASP A 156 -13.66 6.73 25.43
CA ASP A 156 -13.61 5.74 26.52
C ASP A 156 -12.25 5.00 26.56
N THR A 157 -11.68 4.70 25.39
CA THR A 157 -10.35 4.07 25.28
C THR A 157 -9.25 5.03 25.72
N LEU A 158 -9.33 6.31 25.36
CA LEU A 158 -8.37 7.33 25.79
C LEU A 158 -8.36 7.47 27.31
N ASP A 159 -9.54 7.54 27.94
CA ASP A 159 -9.67 7.60 29.39
C ASP A 159 -9.03 6.38 30.06
N THR A 160 -9.25 5.18 29.49
CA THR A 160 -8.62 3.95 29.96
C THR A 160 -7.09 3.98 29.84
N LEU A 161 -6.57 4.50 28.72
CA LEU A 161 -5.13 4.65 28.50
C LEU A 161 -4.49 5.68 29.43
N VAL A 162 -5.16 6.80 29.69
CA VAL A 162 -4.70 7.83 30.64
C VAL A 162 -4.62 7.25 32.05
N ASN A 163 -5.66 6.54 32.50
CA ASN A 163 -5.68 5.89 33.81
C ASN A 163 -4.61 4.78 33.94
N SER A 164 -4.36 4.04 32.86
CA SER A 164 -3.29 3.04 32.83
C SER A 164 -1.91 3.70 32.87
N SER A 165 -1.73 4.80 32.14
CA SER A 165 -0.48 5.57 32.10
C SER A 165 -0.11 6.15 33.46
N THR A 166 -1.08 6.72 34.19
CA THR A 166 -0.86 7.23 35.56
C THR A 166 -0.45 6.11 36.51
N THR A 167 -1.10 4.95 36.42
CA THR A 167 -0.77 3.75 37.22
C THR A 167 0.65 3.24 36.94
N VAL A 168 1.02 3.13 35.66
CA VAL A 168 2.38 2.70 35.24
C VAL A 168 3.43 3.71 35.68
N SER A 169 3.16 5.01 35.55
CA SER A 169 4.05 6.07 36.00
C SER A 169 4.26 6.02 37.52
N GLY A 170 3.19 5.86 38.30
CA GLY A 170 3.26 5.67 39.75
C GLY A 170 4.08 4.44 40.16
N THR A 171 3.84 3.31 39.49
CA THR A 171 4.62 2.08 39.72
C THR A 171 6.10 2.30 39.40
N ARG A 172 6.42 3.03 38.31
CA ARG A 172 7.79 3.36 37.95
C ARG A 172 8.47 4.20 39.03
N THR A 173 7.79 5.20 39.60
CA THR A 173 8.34 6.01 40.68
C THR A 173 8.62 5.16 41.92
N GLU A 174 7.70 4.28 42.31
CA GLU A 174 7.90 3.37 43.46
C GLU A 174 9.08 2.40 43.23
N LEU A 175 9.28 1.90 42.02
CA LEU A 175 10.43 1.05 41.68
C LEU A 175 11.77 1.80 41.76
N VAL A 176 11.80 3.09 41.41
CA VAL A 176 13.00 3.93 41.55
C VAL A 176 13.32 4.18 43.03
N ASP A 177 12.30 4.42 43.85
CA ASP A 177 12.46 4.65 45.28
C ASP A 177 12.95 3.38 45.99
N THR A 178 12.35 2.22 45.68
CA THR A 178 12.79 0.92 46.21
C THR A 178 14.21 0.57 45.78
N ARG A 179 14.60 0.83 44.52
CA ARG A 179 15.99 0.66 44.05
C ARG A 179 16.96 1.52 44.86
N THR A 180 16.58 2.76 45.17
CA THR A 180 17.40 3.68 45.96
C THR A 180 17.58 3.16 47.38
N ALA A 181 16.50 2.68 48.01
CA ALA A 181 16.54 2.06 49.33
C ALA A 181 17.41 0.78 49.37
N LEU A 182 17.32 -0.08 48.33
CA LEU A 182 18.16 -1.27 48.19
C LEU A 182 19.64 -0.90 48.03
N SER A 183 19.96 0.13 47.24
CA SER A 183 21.34 0.60 47.09
C SER A 183 21.92 1.11 48.41
N GLN A 184 21.13 1.85 49.20
CA GLN A 184 21.54 2.30 50.53
C GLN A 184 21.74 1.12 51.49
N SER A 185 20.82 0.15 51.47
CA SER A 185 20.92 -1.08 52.27
C SER A 185 22.18 -1.88 51.94
N GLY A 186 22.52 -2.02 50.64
CA GLY A 186 23.76 -2.68 50.21
C GLY A 186 25.02 -1.95 50.69
N LYS A 187 25.03 -0.61 50.70
CA LYS A 187 26.14 0.18 51.27
C LYS A 187 26.29 -0.06 52.77
N LEU A 188 25.18 -0.16 53.51
CA LEU A 188 25.20 -0.46 54.94
C LEU A 188 25.75 -1.87 55.19
N LEU A 189 25.24 -2.89 54.49
CA LEU A 189 25.75 -4.26 54.58
C LEU A 189 27.28 -4.29 54.37
N ALA A 190 27.78 -3.66 53.30
CA ALA A 190 29.21 -3.59 53.04
C ALA A 190 30.00 -2.88 54.17
N LYS A 191 29.43 -1.88 54.85
CA LYS A 191 30.06 -1.24 56.02
C LYS A 191 30.08 -2.16 57.24
N TYR A 192 29.01 -2.89 57.51
CA TYR A 192 28.93 -3.81 58.65
C TYR A 192 29.78 -5.07 58.44
N SER A 193 29.80 -5.66 57.24
CA SER A 193 30.68 -6.80 56.92
C SER A 193 32.16 -6.46 57.11
N ARG A 194 32.57 -5.22 56.79
CA ARG A 194 33.94 -4.74 57.04
C ARG A 194 34.29 -4.53 58.53
N ARG A 195 33.30 -4.43 59.42
CA ARG A 195 33.52 -4.31 60.87
C ARG A 195 33.53 -5.66 61.60
N GLN A 196 33.08 -6.73 60.94
CA GLN A 196 33.01 -8.08 61.50
C GLN A 196 34.23 -8.95 61.12
N LEU A 197 35.12 -8.44 60.27
CA LEU A 197 36.46 -8.97 59.97
C LEU A 197 37.49 -8.23 60.83
#